data_AF-A0A377V1P5-F1
#
_entry.id   AF-A0A377V1P5-F1
#
_cell.length_a   1.000
_cell.length_b   1.000
_cell.length_c   1.000
_cell.angle_alpha   90.00
_cell.angle_beta   90.00
_cell.angle_gamma   90.00
#
_symmetry.space_group_name_H-M   'P 1'
#
loop_
_entity.id
_entity.type
_entity.pdbx_description
1 polymer ?
#
loop_
_entity_poly.entity_id
_entity_poly.type
_entity_poly.pdbx_seq_one_letter_code
_entity_poly.pdbx_strand_id
1 'polypeptide(L)' 'MTIKVGINGFGRIGRIVFRAAQKRSDIEIVAINDLLDAEYMAYMLKYDSTHGRFDGTVEVKRRSSGR' A
#
# COMPACT_ATOMS: atom_id res chain seq x y z
N MET A 1 -9.89 7.14 -18.17
CA MET A 1 -9.91 8.11 -17.04
C MET A 1 -9.72 7.30 -15.77
N THR A 2 -8.75 7.64 -14.92
CA THR A 2 -8.37 6.83 -13.75
C THR A 2 -8.83 7.53 -12.48
N ILE A 3 -9.49 6.81 -11.59
CA ILE A 3 -9.98 7.32 -10.31
C ILE A 3 -8.84 7.26 -9.30
N LYS A 4 -8.52 8.41 -8.70
CA LYS A 4 -7.49 8.52 -7.65
C LYS A 4 -8.11 8.28 -6.29
N VAL A 5 -7.51 7.38 -5.52
CA VAL A 5 -8.04 6.95 -4.23
C VAL A 5 -6.98 7.08 -3.13
N GLY A 6 -7.40 7.60 -1.98
CA GLY A 6 -6.64 7.54 -0.74
C GLY A 6 -7.20 6.44 0.18
N ILE A 7 -6.32 5.77 0.92
CA ILE A 7 -6.71 4.77 1.94
C ILE A 7 -6.41 5.34 3.32
N ASN A 8 -7.41 5.44 4.18
CA ASN A 8 -7.24 5.81 5.58
C ASN A 8 -7.47 4.58 6.47
N GLY A 9 -6.39 4.06 7.05
CA GLY A 9 -6.35 2.77 7.75
C GLY A 9 -5.83 1.65 6.84
N PHE A 10 -4.55 1.32 6.98
CA PHE A 10 -3.82 0.27 6.24
C PHE A 10 -3.70 -1.05 7.02
N GLY A 11 -4.76 -1.35 7.79
CA GLY A 11 -4.97 -2.65 8.42
C GLY A 11 -5.37 -3.74 7.41
N ARG A 12 -6.05 -4.79 7.88
CA ARG A 12 -6.38 -5.96 7.06
C ARG A 12 -7.15 -5.60 5.78
N ILE A 13 -8.23 -4.83 5.90
CA ILE A 13 -9.06 -4.45 4.75
C ILE A 13 -8.32 -3.48 3.83
N GLY A 14 -7.64 -2.47 4.37
CA GLY A 14 -6.88 -1.51 3.57
C GLY A 14 -5.84 -2.18 2.66
N ARG A 15 -5.11 -3.18 3.17
CA ARG A 15 -4.15 -3.95 2.35
C ARG A 15 -4.82 -4.82 1.29
N ILE A 16 -5.96 -5.43 1.59
CA ILE A 16 -6.71 -6.22 0.60
C ILE A 16 -7.26 -5.31 -0.50
N VAL A 17 -7.80 -4.14 -0.14
CA VAL A 17 -8.26 -3.13 -1.10
C VAL A 17 -7.11 -2.67 -2.00
N PHE A 18 -5.95 -2.36 -1.41
CA PHE A 18 -4.76 -2.02 -2.18
C PHE A 18 -4.39 -3.13 -3.16
N ARG A 19 -4.29 -4.39 -2.70
CA ARG A 19 -3.98 -5.54 -3.56
C ARG A 19 -4.97 -5.72 -4.70
N ALA A 20 -6.27 -5.52 -4.45
CA ALA A 20 -7.30 -5.58 -5.48
C ALA A 20 -7.19 -4.43 -6.49
N ALA A 21 -6.90 -3.22 -6.04
CA ALA A 21 -6.72 -2.05 -6.90
C ALA A 21 -5.55 -2.23 -7.88
N GLN A 22 -4.48 -2.92 -7.50
CA GLN A 22 -3.34 -3.21 -8.39
C GLN A 22 -3.70 -4.09 -9.60
N LYS A 23 -4.86 -4.76 -9.57
CA LYS A 23 -5.37 -5.58 -10.68
C LYS A 23 -6.34 -4.80 -11.59
N ARG A 24 -6.53 -3.50 -11.34
CA ARG A 24 -7.48 -2.65 -12.05
C ARG A 24 -6.77 -1.51 -12.76
N SER A 25 -7.14 -1.25 -14.02
CA SER A 25 -6.57 -0.16 -14.83
C SER A 25 -7.26 1.20 -14.60
N ASP A 26 -8.40 1.21 -13.91
CA ASP A 26 -9.22 2.40 -13.69
C ASP A 26 -9.08 3.00 -12.29
N ILE A 27 -8.22 2.42 -11.42
CA ILE A 27 -7.96 2.89 -10.06
C ILE A 27 -6.47 3.12 -9.84
N GLU A 28 -6.13 4.25 -9.22
CA GLU A 28 -4.78 4.58 -8.77
C GLU A 28 -4.82 4.91 -7.27
N ILE A 29 -4.11 4.12 -6.44
CA ILE A 29 -3.93 4.46 -5.02
C ILE A 29 -2.80 5.48 -4.91
N VAL A 30 -3.15 6.72 -4.51
CA VAL A 30 -2.20 7.84 -4.50
C VAL A 30 -1.68 8.20 -3.11
N ALA A 31 -2.38 7.77 -2.05
CA ALA A 31 -1.99 8.05 -0.68
C ALA A 31 -2.52 6.97 0.28
N ILE A 32 -1.76 6.73 1.34
CA ILE A 32 -2.13 5.86 2.46
C ILE A 32 -1.83 6.62 3.75
N ASN A 33 -2.80 6.66 4.65
CA ASN A 33 -2.66 7.20 6.01
C ASN A 33 -2.88 6.07 7.03
N ASP A 34 -1.96 5.94 7.98
CA ASP A 34 -2.04 5.01 9.10
C ASP A 34 -1.23 5.54 10.29
N LEU A 35 -1.31 4.86 11.44
CA LEU A 35 -0.48 5.15 12.62
C LEU A 35 0.88 4.44 12.57
N LEU A 36 1.03 3.45 11.69
CA LEU A 36 2.26 2.69 11.48
C LEU A 36 3.24 3.42 10.55
N ASP A 37 4.54 3.14 10.73
CA ASP A 37 5.57 3.64 9.81
C ASP A 37 5.51 2.94 8.44
N ALA A 38 6.12 3.59 7.43
CA ALA A 38 6.07 3.13 6.05
C ALA A 38 6.78 1.79 5.85
N GLU A 39 7.88 1.55 6.57
CA GLU A 39 8.64 0.31 6.56
C GLU A 39 7.79 -0.87 7.02
N TYR A 40 7.04 -0.70 8.10
CA TYR A 40 6.19 -1.74 8.66
C TYR A 40 4.95 -1.97 7.80
N MET A 41 4.33 -0.90 7.29
CA MET A 41 3.24 -1.04 6.31
C MET A 41 3.69 -1.80 5.04
N ALA A 42 4.88 -1.50 4.54
CA ALA A 42 5.47 -2.20 3.40
C ALA A 42 5.71 -3.69 3.70
N TYR A 43 6.23 -4.01 4.88
CA TYR A 43 6.38 -5.40 5.34
C TYR A 43 5.04 -6.14 5.38
N MET A 44 4.02 -5.55 6.01
CA MET A 44 2.68 -6.14 6.11
C MET A 44 1.97 -6.27 4.76
N LEU A 45 2.26 -5.37 3.82
CA LEU A 45 1.79 -5.52 2.44
C LEU A 45 2.50 -6.69 1.76
N LYS A 46 3.82 -6.79 1.88
CA LYS A 46 4.63 -7.83 1.23
C LYS A 46 4.31 -9.24 1.71
N TYR A 47 4.03 -9.41 3.00
CA TYR A 47 3.77 -10.70 3.62
C TYR A 47 2.39 -10.72 4.30
N ASP A 48 1.46 -11.52 3.76
CA ASP A 48 0.17 -11.78 4.37
C ASP A 48 0.01 -13.27 4.65
N SER A 49 -0.34 -13.65 5.88
CA SER A 49 -0.42 -15.07 6.28
C SER A 49 -1.59 -15.81 5.62
N THR A 50 -2.63 -15.11 5.16
CA THR A 50 -3.82 -15.72 4.55
C THR A 50 -3.78 -15.62 3.03
N HIS A 51 -3.30 -14.50 2.49
CA HIS A 51 -3.29 -14.22 1.06
C HIS A 51 -1.91 -14.37 0.41
N GLY A 52 -0.91 -14.79 1.18
CA GLY A 52 0.45 -15.01 0.71
C GLY A 52 1.22 -13.73 0.43
N ARG A 53 2.30 -13.89 -0.35
CA ARG A 53 3.15 -12.77 -0.73
C ARG A 53 2.42 -11.80 -1.67
N PHE A 54 2.85 -10.55 -1.67
CA PHE A 54 2.40 -9.61 -2.68
C PHE A 54 3.11 -9.87 -4.00
N ASP A 55 2.36 -9.89 -5.10
CA ASP A 55 2.89 -10.23 -6.43
C ASP A 55 3.79 -9.12 -7.02
N GLY A 56 3.69 -7.90 -6.49
CA GLY A 56 4.50 -6.76 -6.92
C GLY A 56 5.71 -6.49 -6.03
N THR A 57 6.58 -5.60 -6.52
CA THR A 57 7.69 -5.06 -5.74
C THR A 57 7.19 -4.03 -4.75
N VAL A 58 7.66 -4.10 -3.50
CA VAL A 58 7.38 -3.11 -2.46
C VAL A 58 8.71 -2.51 -2.01
N GLU A 59 8.85 -1.19 -2.16
CA GLU A 59 10.03 -0.42 -1.79
C GLU A 59 9.63 0.80 -0.97
N VAL A 60 10.37 1.08 0.10
CA VAL A 60 10.20 2.31 0.88
C VAL A 60 11.33 3.26 0.52
N LYS A 61 10.97 4.37 -0.13
CA LYS A 61 11.91 5.46 -0.40
C LYS A 61 11.86 6.44 0.75
N ARG A 62 12.93 6.48 1.55
CA ARG A 62 13.10 7.57 2.51
C ARG A 62 13.41 8.84 1.73
N ARG A 63 12.62 9.90 1.95
CA ARG A 63 13.10 11.23 1.60
C ARG A 63 14.23 11.57 2.56
N SER A 64 15.43 11.80 2.02
CA SER A 64 16.49 12.47 2.77
C SER A 64 15.91 13.79 3.24
N SER A 65 15.76 13.96 4.56
CA SER A 65 15.42 15.24 5.15
C SER A 65 16.57 16.20 4.82
N GLY A 66 16.39 16.98 3.75
CA GLY A 66 17.25 18.11 3.48
C GLY A 66 17.16 19.06 4.67
N ARG A 67 18.28 19.19 5.39
CA ARG A 67 18.63 20.50 5.93
C ARG A 67 19.04 21.38 4.76
#